data_AF-Q89EI8-F1
#
_entry.id   AF-Q89EI8-F1
#
_cell.length_a   1.000
_cell.length_b   1.000
_cell.length_c   1.000
_cell.angle_alpha   90.00
_cell.angle_beta   90.00
_cell.angle_gamma   90.00
#
_symmetry.space_group_name_H-M   'P 1'
#
loop_
_entity.id
_entity.type
_entity.pdbx_description
1 polymer ?
#
loop_
_entity_poly.entity_id
_entity_poly.type
_entity_poly.pdbx_seq_one_letter_code
_entity_poly.pdbx_strand_id
1 'polypeptide(L)'
;MLRIERSCRERNSSMNDQIAIPCVVMRGGTSRGPFFLARDLPADPKLRDAILLSVMGGGHDLGIDGIGGGNAVINKVAIVGPASVPGADVDYLFAQVRVREGIVDTSPNCGNMLAGVGPSQSKPAWSPPPRIAPMCGSTMLTPAS
;
A
#
# COMPACT_ATOMS: atom_id res chain seq x y z
N MET A 1 -51.82 -26.83 -8.77
CA MET A 1 -52.13 -25.39 -8.78
C MET A 1 -52.20 -24.92 -7.34
N LEU A 2 -51.13 -24.32 -6.81
CA LEU A 2 -51.21 -23.29 -5.78
C LEU A 2 -49.94 -22.43 -5.92
N ARG A 3 -50.14 -21.25 -6.47
CA ARG A 3 -49.12 -20.25 -6.77
C ARG A 3 -49.04 -19.35 -5.54
N ILE A 4 -47.99 -19.47 -4.75
CA ILE A 4 -47.71 -18.51 -3.68
C ILE A 4 -46.81 -17.44 -4.28
N GLU A 5 -47.44 -16.39 -4.81
CA GLU A 5 -46.74 -15.14 -5.06
C GLU A 5 -46.53 -14.43 -3.72
N ARG A 6 -45.27 -14.27 -3.30
CA ARG A 6 -44.88 -13.23 -2.35
C ARG A 6 -44.16 -12.13 -3.12
N SER A 7 -44.94 -11.18 -3.58
CA SER A 7 -44.47 -9.81 -3.78
C SER A 7 -44.27 -9.15 -2.40
N CYS A 8 -43.40 -8.13 -2.36
CA CYS A 8 -42.92 -7.34 -1.22
C CYS A 8 -41.77 -7.97 -0.41
N ARG A 9 -40.52 -7.57 -0.68
CA ARG A 9 -39.92 -6.31 -0.21
C ARG A 9 -38.53 -6.13 -0.79
N GLU A 10 -38.15 -4.91 -1.10
CA GLU A 10 -36.82 -4.52 -1.58
C GLU A 10 -35.73 -5.16 -0.72
N ARG A 11 -34.84 -5.96 -1.33
CA ARG A 11 -33.56 -6.28 -0.72
C ARG A 11 -32.71 -5.02 -0.82
N ASN A 12 -32.82 -4.18 0.21
CA ASN A 12 -31.80 -3.19 0.58
C ASN A 12 -30.41 -3.78 0.35
N SER A 13 -29.53 -2.99 -0.27
CA SER A 13 -28.09 -3.21 -0.38
C SER A 13 -27.52 -3.75 0.94
N SER A 14 -27.31 -5.06 1.03
CA SER A 14 -26.82 -5.72 2.24
C SER A 14 -25.29 -5.76 2.25
N MET A 15 -24.73 -5.01 3.20
CA MET A 15 -23.46 -5.26 3.93
C MET A 15 -22.27 -5.73 3.09
N ASN A 16 -21.51 -4.77 2.59
CA ASN A 16 -20.08 -4.97 2.40
C ASN A 16 -19.38 -4.22 3.54
N ASP A 17 -18.98 -4.94 4.59
CA ASP A 17 -18.25 -4.37 5.75
C ASP A 17 -16.77 -4.10 5.41
N GLN A 18 -16.38 -4.29 4.15
CA GLN A 18 -15.05 -4.11 3.61
C GLN A 18 -14.99 -2.90 2.68
N ILE A 19 -13.88 -2.16 2.75
CA ILE A 19 -13.57 -1.03 1.89
C ILE A 19 -12.56 -1.48 0.84
N ALA A 20 -12.87 -1.24 -0.43
CA ALA A 20 -11.92 -1.50 -1.51
C ALA A 20 -10.90 -0.36 -1.62
N ILE A 21 -9.62 -0.68 -1.55
CA ILE A 21 -8.52 0.27 -1.75
C ILE A 21 -7.67 -0.23 -2.94
N PRO A 22 -7.56 0.54 -4.04
CA PRO A 22 -6.74 0.16 -5.19
C PRO A 22 -5.27 0.00 -4.79
N CYS A 23 -4.65 -1.10 -5.21
CA CYS A 23 -3.21 -1.29 -5.10
C CYS A 23 -2.70 -2.23 -6.18
N VAL A 24 -1.38 -2.19 -6.39
CA VAL A 24 -0.66 -3.18 -7.19
C VAL A 24 0.25 -3.97 -6.27
N VAL A 25 0.09 -5.28 -6.22
CA VAL A 25 1.03 -6.16 -5.50
C VAL A 25 2.12 -6.60 -6.45
N MET A 26 3.36 -6.29 -6.13
CA MET A 26 4.49 -6.61 -7.00
C MET A 26 5.75 -6.93 -6.21
N ARG A 27 6.72 -7.53 -6.90
CA ARG A 27 8.08 -7.74 -6.40
C ARG A 27 8.95 -6.55 -6.81
N GLY A 28 9.59 -5.91 -5.84
CA GLY A 28 10.68 -4.95 -6.05
C GLY A 28 11.98 -5.54 -5.52
N GLY A 29 12.97 -5.77 -6.40
CA GLY A 29 14.20 -6.47 -6.01
C GLY A 29 13.93 -7.84 -5.38
N THR A 30 14.44 -8.06 -4.17
CA THR A 30 14.17 -9.27 -3.36
C THR A 30 13.02 -9.10 -2.34
N SER A 31 12.25 -8.01 -2.44
CA SER A 31 11.11 -7.69 -1.57
C SER A 31 9.78 -7.74 -2.32
N ARG A 32 8.68 -7.98 -1.60
CA ARG A 32 7.32 -8.00 -2.16
C ARG A 32 6.37 -7.20 -1.28
N GLY A 33 5.42 -6.52 -1.90
CA GLY A 33 4.44 -5.75 -1.17
C GLY A 33 3.44 -5.01 -2.06
N PRO A 34 2.37 -4.45 -1.49
CA PRO A 34 1.49 -3.55 -2.19
C PRO A 34 2.14 -2.19 -2.44
N PHE A 35 1.81 -1.63 -3.60
CA PHE A 35 2.09 -0.26 -4.02
C PHE A 35 0.75 0.47 -4.08
N PHE A 36 0.59 1.47 -3.23
CA PHE A 36 -0.59 2.33 -3.17
C PHE A 36 -0.29 3.68 -3.79
N LEU A 37 -1.34 4.34 -4.28
CA LEU A 37 -1.27 5.75 -4.60
C LEU A 37 -1.65 6.56 -3.35
N ALA A 38 -0.89 7.61 -3.05
CA ALA A 38 -1.09 8.43 -1.87
C ALA A 38 -2.52 9.00 -1.77
N ARG A 39 -3.14 9.32 -2.93
CA ARG A 39 -4.52 9.82 -3.01
C ARG A 39 -5.59 8.80 -2.61
N ASP A 40 -5.27 7.52 -2.64
CA ASP A 40 -6.20 6.43 -2.31
C ASP A 40 -6.09 6.02 -0.83
N LEU A 41 -5.19 6.66 -0.07
CA LEU A 41 -5.01 6.47 1.36
C LEU A 41 -5.37 7.75 2.14
N PRO A 42 -5.74 7.64 3.43
CA PRO A 42 -5.94 8.80 4.28
C PRO A 42 -4.66 9.64 4.44
N ALA A 43 -4.85 10.95 4.51
CA ALA A 43 -3.75 11.89 4.78
C ALA A 43 -3.27 11.82 6.25
N ASP A 44 -4.16 11.44 7.19
CA ASP A 44 -3.78 11.23 8.60
C ASP A 44 -2.90 9.98 8.73
N PRO A 45 -1.64 10.11 9.18
CA PRO A 45 -0.74 8.97 9.35
C PRO A 45 -1.31 7.88 10.27
N LYS A 46 -2.05 8.24 11.33
CA LYS A 46 -2.61 7.24 12.25
C LYS A 46 -3.65 6.37 11.56
N LEU A 47 -4.54 6.99 10.79
CA LEU A 47 -5.58 6.27 10.05
C LEU A 47 -4.98 5.46 8.91
N ARG A 48 -3.99 6.03 8.20
CA ARG A 48 -3.21 5.32 7.19
C ARG A 48 -2.56 4.07 7.78
N ASP A 49 -1.86 4.20 8.90
CA ASP A 49 -1.12 3.09 9.51
C ASP A 49 -2.06 1.99 10.00
N ALA A 50 -3.23 2.34 10.52
CA ALA A 50 -4.28 1.37 10.87
C ALA A 50 -4.78 0.60 9.64
N ILE A 51 -5.00 1.28 8.51
CA ILE A 51 -5.36 0.64 7.24
C ILE A 51 -4.24 -0.28 6.76
N LEU A 52 -2.98 0.17 6.78
CA LEU A 52 -1.85 -0.63 6.33
C LEU A 52 -1.66 -1.88 7.20
N LEU A 53 -1.86 -1.78 8.51
CA LEU A 53 -1.87 -2.94 9.40
C LEU A 53 -2.97 -3.92 9.02
N SER A 54 -4.20 -3.45 8.81
CA SER A 54 -5.32 -4.29 8.40
C SER A 54 -5.05 -4.98 7.06
N VAL A 55 -4.62 -4.24 6.03
CA VAL A 55 -4.30 -4.79 4.70
C VAL A 55 -3.23 -5.89 4.79
N MET A 56 -2.22 -5.69 5.62
CA MET A 56 -1.10 -6.62 5.73
C MET A 56 -1.37 -7.81 6.67
N GLY A 57 -2.56 -7.88 7.29
CA GLY A 57 -2.96 -8.98 8.17
C GLY A 57 -2.49 -8.80 9.62
N GLY A 58 -2.46 -7.56 10.10
CA GLY A 58 -2.15 -7.21 11.48
C GLY A 58 -3.08 -7.89 12.48
N GLY A 59 -2.55 -8.25 13.66
CA GLY A 59 -3.30 -9.02 14.66
C GLY A 59 -3.24 -10.53 14.47
N HIS A 60 -2.53 -11.01 13.43
CA HIS A 60 -2.28 -12.42 13.21
C HIS A 60 -0.80 -12.72 12.96
N ASP A 61 -0.19 -13.63 13.72
CA ASP A 61 1.26 -13.89 13.71
C ASP A 61 1.82 -14.33 12.35
N LEU A 62 0.97 -15.00 11.57
CA LEU A 62 1.26 -15.49 10.23
C LEU A 62 0.82 -14.52 9.11
N GLY A 63 0.07 -13.45 9.44
CA GLY A 63 -0.47 -12.50 8.47
C GLY A 63 -1.47 -13.13 7.48
N ILE A 64 -2.26 -14.12 7.91
CA ILE A 64 -3.16 -14.89 7.02
C ILE A 64 -4.39 -14.10 6.57
N ASP A 65 -4.78 -13.08 7.36
CA ASP A 65 -5.94 -12.24 7.09
C ASP A 65 -5.54 -10.95 6.36
N GLY A 66 -4.61 -11.08 5.41
CA GLY A 66 -4.07 -9.97 4.64
C GLY A 66 -3.12 -10.42 3.55
N ILE A 67 -2.58 -9.46 2.80
CA ILE A 67 -1.68 -9.72 1.65
C ILE A 67 -0.19 -9.79 2.03
N GLY A 68 0.10 -9.63 3.32
CA GLY A 68 1.43 -9.87 3.88
C GLY A 68 1.84 -11.34 3.80
N GLY A 69 2.98 -11.67 4.38
CA GLY A 69 3.41 -13.08 4.47
C GLY A 69 4.28 -13.38 5.67
N GLY A 70 4.02 -12.67 6.78
CA GLY A 70 4.56 -13.02 8.09
C GLY A 70 6.08 -12.87 8.24
N ASN A 71 6.80 -12.27 7.28
CA ASN A 71 8.22 -11.99 7.39
C ASN A 71 8.57 -10.59 6.83
N ALA A 72 9.74 -10.08 7.22
CA ALA A 72 10.13 -8.70 6.94
C ALA A 72 10.27 -8.38 5.44
N VAL A 73 10.58 -9.36 4.58
CA VAL A 73 10.80 -9.12 3.13
C VAL A 73 9.51 -9.08 2.32
N ILE A 74 8.42 -9.65 2.85
CA ILE A 74 7.09 -9.63 2.21
C ILE A 74 6.02 -8.87 3.01
N ASN A 75 6.40 -8.18 4.09
CA ASN A 75 5.56 -7.26 4.86
C ASN A 75 6.01 -5.80 4.67
N LYS A 76 6.02 -5.35 3.42
CA LYS A 76 6.52 -4.04 3.01
C LYS A 76 5.46 -3.33 2.21
N VAL A 77 5.33 -2.02 2.39
CA VAL A 77 4.37 -1.20 1.64
C VAL A 77 5.11 -0.04 1.00
N ALA A 78 4.75 0.24 -0.25
CA ALA A 78 5.19 1.41 -0.99
C ALA A 78 3.99 2.32 -1.21
N ILE A 79 4.15 3.61 -0.94
CA ILE A 79 3.14 4.63 -1.23
C ILE A 79 3.77 5.62 -2.20
N VAL A 80 3.10 5.87 -3.33
CA VAL A 80 3.59 6.71 -4.41
C VAL A 80 2.62 7.87 -4.63
N GLY A 81 3.15 9.09 -4.71
CA GLY A 81 2.38 10.31 -4.89
C GLY A 81 2.94 11.21 -5.99
N PRO A 82 2.24 12.30 -6.32
CA PRO A 82 2.82 13.37 -7.14
C PRO A 82 4.07 13.94 -6.46
N ALA A 83 5.05 14.38 -7.25
CA ALA A 83 6.28 14.95 -6.71
C ALA A 83 6.02 16.25 -5.93
N SER A 84 6.58 16.36 -4.72
CA SER A 84 6.58 17.59 -3.93
C SER A 84 7.89 18.38 -4.05
N VAL A 85 8.95 17.76 -4.60
CA VAL A 85 10.30 18.35 -4.71
C VAL A 85 10.61 18.69 -6.17
N PRO A 86 11.10 19.91 -6.47
CA PRO A 86 11.55 20.26 -7.82
C PRO A 86 12.58 19.28 -8.37
N GLY A 87 12.36 18.80 -9.60
CA GLY A 87 13.25 17.85 -10.26
C GLY A 87 12.99 16.38 -9.94
N ALA A 88 12.04 16.05 -9.05
CA ALA A 88 11.51 14.70 -8.92
C ALA A 88 10.29 14.50 -9.84
N ASP A 89 10.08 13.26 -10.27
CA ASP A 89 8.92 12.84 -11.05
C ASP A 89 7.81 12.26 -10.17
N VAL A 90 8.16 11.68 -9.01
CA VAL A 90 7.22 11.19 -7.99
C VAL A 90 7.76 11.33 -6.57
N ASP A 91 6.83 11.37 -5.62
CA ASP A 91 7.11 11.15 -4.21
C ASP A 91 6.93 9.68 -3.85
N TYR A 92 7.79 9.20 -2.96
CA TYR A 92 7.79 7.83 -2.48
C TYR A 92 7.92 7.78 -0.97
N LEU A 93 7.08 6.97 -0.35
CA LEU A 93 7.12 6.66 1.06
C LEU A 93 7.19 5.14 1.24
N PHE A 94 8.20 4.69 1.96
CA PHE A 94 8.31 3.31 2.39
C PHE A 94 7.66 3.12 3.77
N ALA A 95 6.95 2.02 3.94
CA ALA A 95 6.41 1.59 5.23
C ALA A 95 6.77 0.12 5.48
N GLN A 96 7.55 -0.12 6.54
CA GLN A 96 7.78 -1.46 7.07
C GLN A 96 6.64 -1.80 8.02
N VAL A 97 5.83 -2.79 7.66
CA VAL A 97 4.68 -3.20 8.49
C VAL A 97 5.09 -4.38 9.36
N ARG A 98 5.00 -4.18 10.66
CA ARG A 98 5.33 -5.14 11.71
C ARG A 98 4.02 -5.67 12.28
N VAL A 99 3.46 -6.68 11.60
CA VAL A 99 2.10 -7.19 11.86
C VAL A 99 1.92 -7.80 13.24
N ARG A 100 2.99 -8.34 13.85
CA ARG A 100 2.96 -8.91 15.21
C ARG A 100 2.97 -7.82 16.27
N GLU A 101 3.78 -6.80 16.04
CA GLU A 101 3.95 -5.67 16.94
C GLU A 101 2.83 -4.63 16.79
N GLY A 102 2.03 -4.71 15.72
CA GLY A 102 0.99 -3.73 15.43
C GLY A 102 1.56 -2.36 15.07
N ILE A 103 2.76 -2.32 14.46
CA ILE A 103 3.50 -1.08 14.19
C ILE A 103 3.71 -0.92 12.68
N VAL A 104 3.57 0.32 12.21
CA VAL A 104 4.04 0.75 10.90
C VAL A 104 5.22 1.69 11.10
N ASP A 105 6.36 1.33 10.52
CA ASP A 105 7.59 2.12 10.60
C ASP A 105 7.89 2.75 9.23
N THR A 106 7.77 4.07 9.16
CA THR A 106 8.05 4.87 7.95
C THR A 106 9.37 5.64 8.04
N SER A 107 10.17 5.39 9.08
CA SER A 107 11.48 6.04 9.25
C SER A 107 12.55 5.53 8.27
N PRO A 108 12.66 4.22 7.94
CA PRO A 108 13.67 3.76 7.01
C PRO A 108 13.22 3.95 5.56
N ASN A 109 14.16 3.77 4.65
CA ASN A 109 13.88 3.55 3.23
C ASN A 109 14.22 2.09 2.85
N CYS A 110 13.72 1.61 1.71
CA CYS A 110 14.01 0.28 1.18
C CYS A 110 14.30 0.33 -0.32
N GLY A 111 15.58 0.19 -0.68
CA GLY A 111 16.03 0.21 -2.09
C GLY A 111 15.38 -0.87 -2.96
N ASN A 112 15.08 -2.04 -2.38
CA ASN A 112 14.36 -3.11 -3.08
C ASN A 112 12.96 -2.66 -3.54
N MET A 113 12.18 -2.06 -2.63
CA MET A 113 10.84 -1.57 -2.96
C MET A 113 10.92 -0.38 -3.93
N LEU A 114 11.95 0.46 -3.81
CA LEU A 114 12.20 1.58 -4.71
C LEU A 114 12.37 1.14 -6.17
N ALA A 115 12.97 -0.04 -6.42
CA ALA A 115 13.06 -0.63 -7.76
C ALA A 115 11.69 -0.94 -8.41
N GLY A 116 10.63 -1.09 -7.62
CA GLY A 116 9.26 -1.31 -8.09
C GLY A 116 8.48 -0.03 -8.41
N VAL A 117 8.98 1.16 -8.03
CA VAL A 117 8.23 2.42 -8.15
C VAL A 117 8.05 2.86 -9.60
N GLY A 118 9.01 2.60 -10.48
CA GLY A 118 8.86 2.91 -11.91
C GLY A 118 7.73 2.08 -12.55
N PRO A 119 7.81 0.75 -12.50
CA PRO A 119 6.80 -0.11 -13.13
C PRO A 119 5.41 -0.01 -12.50
N SER A 120 5.29 0.38 -11.21
CA SER A 120 3.97 0.52 -10.55
C SER A 120 3.12 1.66 -11.14
N GLN A 121 3.73 2.64 -11.81
CA GLN A 121 3.06 3.85 -12.31
C GLN A 121 2.32 3.65 -13.64
N SER A 122 2.12 2.42 -14.12
CA SER A 122 1.47 2.12 -15.42
C SER A 122 2.09 2.91 -16.59
N LYS A 123 3.41 3.04 -16.60
CA LYS A 123 4.16 3.71 -17.69
C LYS A 123 4.61 2.71 -18.76
N PRO A 124 4.79 3.13 -20.03
CA PRO A 124 5.41 2.29 -21.05
C PRO A 124 6.81 1.85 -20.61
N ALA A 125 7.15 0.59 -20.85
CA ALA A 125 8.39 -0.05 -20.37
C ALA A 125 9.70 0.64 -20.83
N TRP A 126 9.65 1.46 -21.89
CA TRP A 126 10.79 2.18 -22.44
C TRP A 126 10.99 3.59 -21.87
N SER A 127 10.13 4.03 -20.95
CA SER A 127 10.27 5.34 -20.29
C SER A 127 11.53 5.36 -19.42
N PRO A 128 12.25 6.51 -19.31
CA PRO A 128 13.36 6.63 -18.38
C PRO A 128 12.91 6.36 -16.94
N PRO A 129 13.79 5.85 -16.06
CA PRO A 129 13.45 5.61 -14.66
C PRO A 129 13.03 6.93 -14.00
N PRO A 130 11.97 6.93 -13.16
CA PRO A 130 11.52 8.16 -12.51
C PRO A 130 12.57 8.66 -11.54
N ARG A 131 12.75 9.97 -11.47
CA ARG A 131 13.43 10.66 -10.37
C ARG A 131 12.49 10.61 -9.17
N ILE A 132 12.95 10.09 -8.05
CA ILE A 132 12.10 9.81 -6.88
C ILE A 132 12.54 10.70 -5.73
N ALA A 133 11.60 11.44 -5.14
CA ALA A 133 11.78 12.17 -3.90
C ALA A 133 11.14 11.40 -2.72
N PRO A 134 11.61 11.61 -1.48
CA PRO A 134 10.89 11.16 -0.29
C PRO A 134 9.61 11.97 -0.15
N MET A 135 8.53 11.30 0.18
CA MET A 135 7.30 11.97 0.55
C MET A 135 7.51 12.78 1.85
N CYS A 136 6.90 13.95 1.96
CA CYS A 136 7.04 14.84 3.12
C CYS A 136 6.84 14.08 4.45
N GLY A 137 7.83 14.16 5.35
CA GLY A 137 7.84 13.44 6.63
C GLY A 137 8.56 12.08 6.63
N SER A 138 9.18 11.68 5.52
CA SER A 138 10.06 10.50 5.46
C SER A 138 11.55 10.86 5.36
N THR A 139 12.39 10.07 6.02
CA THR A 139 13.83 10.28 6.03
C THR A 139 14.45 9.70 4.76
N MET A 140 15.00 10.56 3.89
CA MET A 140 15.96 10.10 2.90
C MET A 140 17.28 9.80 3.63
N LEU A 141 17.68 8.54 3.69
CA LEU A 141 19.10 8.22 3.73
C LEU A 141 19.67 8.64 2.37
N THR A 142 20.12 9.89 2.25
CA THR A 142 21.02 10.27 1.17
C THR A 142 22.24 9.33 1.24
N PRO A 143 22.73 8.78 0.13
CA PRO A 143 24.05 8.17 0.17
C PRO A 143 25.02 9.28 0.60
N ALA A 144 25.78 9.03 1.67
CA ALA A 144 26.90 9.88 2.00
C ALA A 144 27.82 9.90 0.78
N SER A 145 28.15 11.11 0.33
CA SER A 145 29.16 11.42 -0.69
C SER A 145 30.48 10.71 -0.42
#